data_AF-A0A9Q0RMR6-F1
#
_entry.id   AF-A0A9Q0RMR6-F1
#
_cell.length_a   1.000
_cell.length_b   1.000
_cell.length_c   1.000
_cell.angle_alpha   90.00
_cell.angle_beta   90.00
_cell.angle_gamma   90.00
#
_symmetry.space_group_name_H-M   'P 1'
#
loop_
_entity.id
_entity.type
_entity.pdbx_description
1 polymer ?
#
loop_
_entity_poly.entity_id
_entity_poly.type
_entity_poly.pdbx_seq_one_letter_code
_entity_poly.pdbx_strand_id
1 'polypeptide(L)'
;MARIDHQHQTFNLRALLMVCLTLCITNLDGLKVHNIVPGFCGSSLETSAKLKEIQLGSVGNNSFVNIGASILQGIQIVENYKCFFVVQSPPNRGLILTVRKASLNDNDTITFRSGTNPERVWKQNIGDDLALNAEEVVTVVSKDRPSTISVTYEPTVGESQFNAGFDLVVSVYKEKDGSCGEDFDCLNSRCISSVLVCDGMNSCGNNQDEAGCSGISWWIAAILVGIAVIVVVLALLVWIRMSRG
;
A
#
# COMPACT_ATOMS: atom_id res chain seq x y z
N MET A 1 56.47 51.48 6.29
CA MET A 1 55.03 51.72 6.53
C MET A 1 54.26 51.00 5.43
N ALA A 2 53.90 49.73 5.65
CA ALA A 2 53.31 48.86 4.63
C ALA A 2 51.77 48.95 4.72
N ARG A 3 51.15 49.22 3.57
CA ARG A 3 49.72 49.36 3.35
C ARG A 3 49.09 47.96 3.23
N ILE A 4 48.13 47.66 4.08
CA ILE A 4 47.29 46.45 4.00
C ILE A 4 46.09 46.80 3.12
N ASP A 5 45.88 46.06 2.03
CA ASP A 5 44.73 46.20 1.13
C ASP A 5 43.81 44.98 1.31
N HIS A 6 42.54 45.25 1.64
CA HIS A 6 41.49 44.27 1.89
C HIS A 6 40.78 43.97 0.56
N GLN A 7 41.06 42.81 -0.05
CA GLN A 7 40.29 42.34 -1.21
C GLN A 7 38.96 41.73 -0.76
N HIS A 8 37.87 42.37 -1.16
CA HIS A 8 36.48 41.91 -1.07
C HIS A 8 36.26 40.69 -1.97
N GLN A 9 35.98 39.52 -1.40
CA GLN A 9 35.44 38.39 -2.16
C GLN A 9 33.94 38.60 -2.42
N THR A 10 33.56 38.83 -3.67
CA THR A 10 32.16 38.83 -4.12
C THR A 10 31.64 37.39 -4.09
N PHE A 11 30.83 37.07 -3.08
CA PHE A 11 30.16 35.78 -2.93
C PHE A 11 29.08 35.64 -4.02
N ASN A 12 29.33 34.77 -5.01
CA ASN A 12 28.47 34.63 -6.18
C ASN A 12 27.28 33.70 -5.86
N LEU A 13 26.07 34.24 -5.76
CA LEU A 13 24.85 33.50 -5.40
C LEU A 13 24.58 32.32 -6.36
N ARG A 14 25.03 32.41 -7.63
CA ARG A 14 24.97 31.32 -8.60
C ARG A 14 25.89 30.15 -8.24
N ALA A 15 27.06 30.42 -7.66
CA ALA A 15 27.98 29.39 -7.19
C ALA A 15 27.43 28.68 -5.96
N LEU A 16 26.78 29.41 -5.04
CA LEU A 16 26.10 28.81 -3.89
C LEU A 16 24.91 27.94 -4.31
N LEU A 17 24.12 28.39 -5.30
CA LEU A 17 23.00 27.63 -5.84
C LEU A 17 23.46 26.36 -6.56
N MET A 18 24.55 26.44 -7.35
CA MET A 18 25.17 25.28 -8.02
C MET A 18 25.75 24.29 -7.02
N VAL A 19 26.42 24.76 -5.96
CA VAL A 19 26.96 23.91 -4.89
C VAL A 19 25.83 23.26 -4.09
N CYS A 20 24.74 23.98 -3.81
CA CYS A 20 23.57 23.43 -3.14
C CYS A 20 22.82 22.42 -4.03
N LEU A 21 22.72 22.67 -5.34
CA LEU A 21 22.12 21.74 -6.29
C LEU A 21 22.98 20.49 -6.46
N THR A 22 24.31 20.63 -6.56
CA THR A 22 25.22 19.48 -6.63
C THR A 22 25.28 18.71 -5.32
N LEU A 23 25.25 19.35 -4.14
CA LEU A 23 25.09 18.67 -2.84
C LEU A 23 23.73 17.97 -2.69
N CYS A 24 22.67 18.51 -3.29
CA CYS A 24 21.37 17.84 -3.40
C CYS A 24 21.42 16.63 -4.34
N ILE A 25 22.11 16.73 -5.49
CA ILE A 25 22.20 15.66 -6.48
C ILE A 25 23.16 14.55 -6.01
N THR A 26 24.29 14.87 -5.35
CA THR A 26 25.19 13.86 -4.76
C THR A 26 24.63 13.22 -3.50
N ASN A 27 23.56 13.77 -2.91
CA ASN A 27 22.75 13.10 -1.89
C ASN A 27 21.58 12.29 -2.48
N LEU A 28 21.29 12.41 -3.78
CA LEU A 28 20.28 11.57 -4.43
C LEU A 28 20.77 10.14 -4.69
N ASP A 29 22.07 9.88 -4.63
CA ASP A 29 22.63 8.52 -4.61
C ASP A 29 22.45 7.82 -3.25
N GLY A 30 21.94 8.56 -2.25
CA GLY A 30 21.63 8.10 -0.90
C GLY A 30 20.16 7.75 -0.66
N LEU A 31 19.26 7.98 -1.62
CA LEU A 31 17.93 7.36 -1.61
C LEU A 31 17.95 6.06 -2.41
N LYS A 32 18.89 5.16 -2.07
CA LYS A 32 18.67 3.74 -2.31
C LYS A 32 17.46 3.37 -1.46
N VAL A 33 16.26 3.43 -2.05
CA VAL A 33 15.08 2.78 -1.48
C VAL A 33 15.49 1.33 -1.30
N HIS A 34 15.79 0.97 -0.06
CA HIS A 34 16.12 -0.40 0.29
C HIS A 34 14.99 -1.28 -0.23
N ASN A 35 15.34 -2.19 -1.14
CA ASN A 35 14.60 -3.36 -1.60
C ASN A 35 13.23 -3.53 -0.94
N ILE A 36 12.15 -2.98 -1.51
CA ILE A 36 10.80 -3.33 -1.06
C ILE A 36 10.40 -4.62 -1.77
N VAL A 37 10.99 -5.71 -1.29
CA VAL A 37 10.35 -7.03 -1.32
C VAL A 37 9.21 -6.95 -0.32
N PRO A 38 7.99 -7.42 -0.62
CA PRO A 38 7.03 -7.59 0.45
C PRO A 38 7.57 -8.56 1.49
N GLY A 39 7.23 -8.38 2.77
CA GLY A 39 7.65 -9.31 3.84
C GLY A 39 7.11 -10.76 3.72
N PHE A 40 6.44 -11.13 2.63
CA PHE A 40 5.73 -12.41 2.48
C PHE A 40 6.27 -13.36 1.43
N CYS A 41 6.61 -12.89 0.23
CA CYS A 41 7.41 -13.66 -0.72
C CYS A 41 8.88 -13.39 -0.36
N GLY A 42 9.64 -14.42 0.03
CA GLY A 42 10.96 -14.26 0.65
C GLY A 42 11.92 -13.32 -0.12
N SER A 43 12.84 -12.69 0.61
CA SER A 43 13.87 -11.81 0.07
C SER A 43 14.94 -12.50 -0.77
N SER A 44 14.90 -13.84 -0.85
CA SER A 44 15.85 -14.65 -1.62
C SER A 44 15.11 -15.48 -2.67
N LEU A 45 15.44 -15.19 -3.93
CA LEU A 45 15.04 -15.94 -5.12
C LEU A 45 15.53 -17.41 -5.12
N GLU A 46 16.39 -17.80 -4.16
CA GLU A 46 17.02 -19.13 -4.10
C GLU A 46 16.23 -20.16 -3.27
N THR A 47 15.16 -19.76 -2.56
CA THR A 47 14.34 -20.70 -1.79
C THR A 47 13.07 -21.05 -2.55
N SER A 48 13.08 -22.20 -3.24
CA SER A 48 11.86 -22.82 -3.77
C SER A 48 10.76 -22.87 -2.70
N ALA A 49 9.62 -22.25 -3.01
CA ALA A 49 8.27 -22.60 -2.58
C ALA A 49 8.10 -23.19 -1.16
N LYS A 50 8.56 -22.51 -0.11
CA LYS A 50 8.12 -22.85 1.24
C LYS A 50 6.71 -22.32 1.45
N LEU A 51 5.74 -23.21 1.67
CA LEU A 51 4.37 -22.85 2.06
C LEU A 51 4.43 -21.93 3.29
N LYS A 52 3.89 -20.71 3.15
CA LYS A 52 3.70 -19.78 4.25
C LYS A 52 2.23 -19.78 4.66
N GLU A 53 1.95 -20.14 5.91
CA GLU A 53 0.61 -20.17 6.47
C GLU A 53 0.41 -18.95 7.38
N ILE A 54 -0.69 -18.22 7.16
CA ILE A 54 -1.04 -16.99 7.87
C ILE A 54 -2.36 -17.26 8.59
N GLN A 55 -2.32 -17.19 9.92
CA GLN A 55 -3.48 -17.38 10.78
C GLN A 55 -4.03 -16.02 11.18
N LEU A 56 -5.29 -15.76 10.85
CA LEU A 56 -5.98 -14.54 11.28
C LEU A 56 -6.78 -14.77 12.56
N GLY A 57 -6.95 -13.72 13.35
CA GLY A 57 -7.86 -13.67 14.49
C GLY A 57 -9.28 -13.31 14.07
N SER A 58 -10.24 -13.39 14.98
CA SER A 58 -11.64 -13.08 14.68
C SER A 58 -12.02 -11.60 14.83
N VAL A 59 -11.22 -10.80 15.55
CA VAL A 59 -11.53 -9.41 15.93
C VAL A 59 -10.23 -8.61 16.04
N GLY A 60 -10.33 -7.28 15.91
CA GLY A 60 -9.21 -6.36 16.15
C GLY A 60 -8.19 -6.36 15.02
N ASN A 61 -6.96 -5.93 15.30
CA ASN A 61 -5.92 -5.81 14.27
C ASN A 61 -5.46 -7.17 13.70
N ASN A 62 -5.80 -8.28 14.35
CA ASN A 62 -5.45 -9.61 13.86
C ASN A 62 -6.50 -10.16 12.89
N SER A 63 -7.64 -9.49 12.70
CA SER A 63 -8.70 -9.95 11.80
C SER A 63 -8.47 -9.63 10.33
N PHE A 64 -7.31 -9.07 9.99
CA PHE A 64 -6.96 -8.78 8.61
C PHE A 64 -5.45 -8.92 8.39
N VAL A 65 -5.06 -9.01 7.14
CA VAL A 65 -3.66 -8.91 6.71
C VAL A 65 -3.61 -8.22 5.35
N ASN A 66 -2.70 -7.25 5.23
CA ASN A 66 -2.29 -6.73 3.94
C ASN A 66 -1.07 -7.52 3.45
N ILE A 67 -1.16 -8.04 2.23
CA ILE A 67 -0.11 -8.82 1.57
C ILE A 67 0.18 -8.17 0.23
N GLY A 68 1.23 -7.36 0.20
CA GLY A 68 1.80 -6.84 -1.04
C GLY A 68 2.77 -7.81 -1.69
N ALA A 69 3.10 -7.53 -2.94
CA ALA A 69 4.36 -7.81 -3.58
C ALA A 69 4.74 -6.71 -4.55
N SER A 70 6.01 -6.34 -4.58
CA SER A 70 6.54 -5.38 -5.54
C SER A 70 7.85 -5.93 -6.08
N ILE A 71 7.98 -5.93 -7.39
CA ILE A 71 9.24 -6.21 -8.08
C ILE A 71 9.83 -4.86 -8.47
N LEU A 72 11.05 -4.61 -8.03
CA LEU A 72 11.81 -3.46 -8.48
C LEU A 72 12.40 -3.76 -9.85
N GLN A 73 12.49 -2.72 -10.68
CA GLN A 73 13.11 -2.80 -12.00
C GLN A 73 14.54 -3.36 -11.89
N GLY A 74 14.91 -4.28 -12.80
CA GLY A 74 16.25 -4.85 -12.88
C GLY A 74 16.53 -6.06 -11.97
N ILE A 75 15.50 -6.61 -11.29
CA ILE A 75 15.61 -7.92 -10.64
C ILE A 75 15.44 -9.02 -11.70
N GLN A 76 16.45 -9.87 -11.86
CA GLN A 76 16.38 -11.05 -12.71
C GLN A 76 15.57 -12.15 -12.01
N ILE A 77 14.38 -12.46 -12.52
CA ILE A 77 13.56 -13.57 -12.04
C ILE A 77 14.19 -14.90 -12.48
N VAL A 78 14.48 -15.80 -11.53
CA VAL A 78 14.99 -17.16 -11.82
C VAL A 78 13.89 -18.05 -12.37
N GLU A 79 14.30 -19.09 -13.11
CA GLU A 79 13.37 -20.11 -13.59
C GLU A 79 12.64 -20.81 -12.42
N ASN A 80 11.36 -21.12 -12.64
CA ASN A 80 10.50 -21.82 -11.67
C ASN A 80 10.26 -21.08 -10.35
N TYR A 81 10.51 -19.76 -10.28
CA TYR A 81 10.14 -18.99 -9.11
C TYR A 81 8.61 -19.01 -8.93
N LYS A 82 8.18 -19.38 -7.73
CA LYS A 82 6.77 -19.42 -7.34
C LYS A 82 6.62 -18.93 -5.91
N CYS A 83 5.79 -17.92 -5.71
CA CYS A 83 5.38 -17.51 -4.37
C CYS A 83 4.04 -18.15 -4.04
N PHE A 84 3.98 -18.83 -2.89
CA PHE A 84 2.80 -19.54 -2.45
C PHE A 84 2.55 -19.32 -0.96
N PHE A 85 1.36 -18.86 -0.63
CA PHE A 85 0.92 -18.70 0.75
C PHE A 85 -0.57 -19.03 0.91
N VAL A 86 -0.93 -19.37 2.15
CA VAL A 86 -2.29 -19.72 2.54
C VAL A 86 -2.69 -18.85 3.72
N VAL A 87 -3.85 -18.22 3.62
CA VAL A 87 -4.48 -17.49 4.72
C VAL A 87 -5.61 -18.33 5.27
N GLN A 88 -5.69 -18.42 6.60
CA GLN A 88 -6.71 -19.18 7.30
C GLN A 88 -7.47 -18.31 8.30
N SER A 89 -8.78 -18.48 8.34
CA SER A 89 -9.63 -17.92 9.38
C SER A 89 -9.73 -18.86 10.59
N PRO A 90 -10.17 -18.37 11.75
CA PRO A 90 -10.68 -19.24 12.82
C PRO A 90 -11.94 -19.99 12.38
N PRO A 91 -12.34 -21.08 13.06
CA PRO A 91 -13.62 -21.73 12.83
C PRO A 91 -14.80 -20.75 12.98
N ASN A 92 -15.89 -21.02 12.26
CA ASN A 92 -17.09 -20.18 12.22
C ASN A 92 -16.81 -18.75 11.73
N ARG A 93 -15.81 -18.59 10.85
CA ARG A 93 -15.48 -17.34 10.16
C ARG A 93 -15.11 -17.60 8.71
N GLY A 94 -15.44 -16.66 7.84
CA GLY A 94 -15.01 -16.67 6.45
C GLY A 94 -13.90 -15.66 6.20
N LEU A 95 -13.35 -15.70 4.99
CA LEU A 95 -12.35 -14.78 4.47
C LEU A 95 -12.92 -14.03 3.27
N ILE A 96 -12.61 -12.74 3.21
CA ILE A 96 -12.78 -11.86 2.06
C ILE A 96 -11.39 -11.47 1.60
N LEU A 97 -11.07 -11.66 0.32
CA LEU A 97 -9.86 -11.16 -0.32
C LEU A 97 -10.25 -10.13 -1.36
N THR A 98 -9.64 -8.95 -1.26
CA THR A 98 -9.76 -7.85 -2.23
C THR A 98 -8.40 -7.50 -2.81
N VAL A 99 -8.40 -7.12 -4.09
CA VAL A 99 -7.19 -6.72 -4.82
C VAL A 99 -7.16 -5.21 -4.89
N ARG A 100 -6.20 -4.58 -4.20
CA ARG A 100 -5.99 -3.13 -4.23
C ARG A 100 -5.16 -2.69 -5.43
N LYS A 101 -4.24 -3.54 -5.86
CA LYS A 101 -3.40 -3.32 -7.04
C LYS A 101 -2.99 -4.68 -7.62
N ALA A 102 -3.04 -4.79 -8.94
CA ALA A 102 -2.39 -5.86 -9.68
C ALA A 102 -1.75 -5.24 -10.94
N SER A 103 -0.44 -5.03 -10.88
CA SER A 103 0.37 -4.59 -12.02
C SER A 103 1.30 -5.73 -12.37
N LEU A 104 0.75 -6.74 -13.04
CA LEU A 104 1.49 -7.91 -13.47
C LEU A 104 2.18 -7.64 -14.81
N ASN A 105 3.19 -8.40 -15.21
CA ASN A 105 3.65 -8.38 -16.61
C ASN A 105 2.68 -9.18 -17.50
N ASP A 106 2.78 -9.05 -18.83
CA ASP A 106 1.88 -9.69 -19.83
C ASP A 106 1.73 -11.22 -19.68
N ASN A 107 2.69 -11.89 -19.02
CA ASN A 107 2.70 -13.34 -18.81
C ASN A 107 2.73 -13.77 -17.34
N ASP A 108 2.74 -12.81 -16.41
CA ASP A 108 2.68 -13.11 -14.99
C ASP A 108 1.27 -13.59 -14.65
N THR A 109 1.18 -14.57 -13.74
CA THR A 109 -0.12 -15.07 -13.28
C THR A 109 -0.22 -15.01 -11.76
N ILE A 110 -1.38 -14.55 -11.29
CA ILE A 110 -1.78 -14.72 -9.89
C ILE A 110 -3.05 -15.57 -9.85
N THR A 111 -2.98 -16.65 -9.08
CA THR A 111 -4.03 -17.64 -8.95
C THR A 111 -4.56 -17.65 -7.54
N PHE A 112 -5.87 -17.46 -7.40
CA PHE A 112 -6.59 -17.52 -6.14
C PHE A 112 -7.42 -18.80 -6.11
N ARG A 113 -7.27 -19.58 -5.04
CA ARG A 113 -8.14 -20.74 -4.77
C ARG A 113 -8.73 -20.59 -3.39
N SER A 114 -10.05 -20.64 -3.34
CA SER A 114 -10.84 -20.76 -2.11
C SER A 114 -11.46 -22.15 -2.13
N GLY A 115 -11.55 -22.81 -0.97
CA GLY A 115 -12.10 -24.18 -0.89
C GLY A 115 -13.57 -24.29 -1.35
N THR A 116 -14.25 -23.15 -1.55
CA THR A 116 -15.68 -23.07 -1.84
C THR A 116 -16.01 -22.32 -3.13
N ASN A 117 -15.01 -21.74 -3.80
CA ASN A 117 -15.18 -21.03 -5.06
C ASN A 117 -14.35 -21.71 -6.16
N PRO A 118 -14.81 -21.67 -7.42
CA PRO A 118 -13.98 -22.11 -8.55
C PRO A 118 -12.66 -21.33 -8.57
N GLU A 119 -11.60 -22.00 -9.01
CA GLU A 119 -10.28 -21.39 -9.17
C GLU A 119 -10.37 -20.12 -10.03
N ARG A 120 -9.77 -19.04 -9.55
CA ARG A 120 -9.70 -17.75 -10.24
C ARG A 120 -8.26 -17.50 -10.63
N VAL A 121 -8.01 -17.29 -11.92
CA VAL A 121 -6.68 -16.96 -12.46
C VAL A 121 -6.76 -15.56 -13.04
N TRP A 122 -5.98 -14.65 -12.48
CA TRP A 122 -5.91 -13.28 -12.96
C TRP A 122 -4.69 -13.11 -13.86
N LYS A 123 -4.91 -12.49 -15.01
CA LYS A 123 -3.91 -12.10 -16.00
C LYS A 123 -4.13 -10.63 -16.33
N GLN A 124 -3.06 -9.87 -16.53
CA GLN A 124 -3.18 -8.47 -16.93
C GLN A 124 -3.89 -8.37 -18.28
N ASN A 125 -5.04 -7.69 -18.32
CA ASN A 125 -5.68 -7.31 -19.58
C ASN A 125 -5.14 -5.94 -20.01
N ILE A 126 -4.53 -5.89 -21.19
CA ILE A 126 -4.02 -4.63 -21.78
C ILE A 126 -5.22 -3.71 -22.04
N GLY A 127 -5.29 -2.61 -21.28
CA GLY A 127 -6.37 -1.61 -21.36
C GLY A 127 -7.14 -1.38 -20.06
N ASP A 128 -6.83 -2.13 -19.00
CA ASP A 128 -7.61 -2.13 -17.77
C ASP A 128 -6.95 -1.38 -16.61
N ASP A 129 -6.51 -0.14 -16.89
CA ASP A 129 -5.99 0.79 -15.88
C ASP A 129 -7.10 1.25 -14.88
N LEU A 130 -8.31 0.67 -14.98
CA LEU A 130 -9.51 1.04 -14.22
C LEU A 130 -10.36 -0.15 -13.67
N ALA A 131 -10.05 -1.43 -13.90
CA ALA A 131 -10.76 -2.55 -13.25
C ALA A 131 -10.19 -2.96 -11.88
N LEU A 132 -9.81 -1.98 -11.05
CA LEU A 132 -9.62 -2.22 -9.61
C LEU A 132 -10.95 -2.41 -8.85
N ASN A 133 -12.09 -2.48 -9.56
CA ASN A 133 -13.42 -2.32 -8.99
C ASN A 133 -14.27 -3.59 -8.83
N ALA A 134 -13.83 -4.82 -9.13
CA ALA A 134 -14.83 -5.90 -9.24
C ALA A 134 -14.46 -7.36 -8.92
N GLU A 135 -13.27 -7.71 -8.43
CA GLU A 135 -13.00 -9.13 -8.14
C GLU A 135 -12.68 -9.39 -6.66
N GLU A 136 -13.76 -9.66 -5.92
CA GLU A 136 -13.74 -10.20 -4.57
C GLU A 136 -13.58 -11.73 -4.62
N VAL A 137 -12.62 -12.28 -3.87
CA VAL A 137 -12.52 -13.73 -3.65
C VAL A 137 -12.99 -14.03 -2.22
N VAL A 138 -14.05 -14.82 -2.09
CA VAL A 138 -14.68 -15.11 -0.79
C VAL A 138 -14.60 -16.59 -0.45
N THR A 139 -14.66 -16.94 0.82
CA THR A 139 -14.87 -18.33 1.27
C THR A 139 -16.23 -18.47 1.92
N VAL A 140 -16.89 -19.62 1.80
CA VAL A 140 -18.04 -19.95 2.64
C VAL A 140 -17.57 -20.12 4.10
N VAL A 141 -18.42 -19.75 5.05
CA VAL A 141 -18.17 -19.96 6.47
C VAL A 141 -18.34 -21.44 6.81
N SER A 142 -17.32 -22.05 7.43
CA SER A 142 -17.43 -23.39 7.99
C SER A 142 -17.46 -23.31 9.52
N LYS A 143 -18.44 -23.98 10.15
CA LYS A 143 -18.58 -23.98 11.62
C LYS A 143 -17.43 -24.71 12.31
N ASP A 144 -16.97 -25.81 11.72
CA ASP A 144 -16.05 -26.75 12.35
C ASP A 144 -14.60 -26.62 11.86
N ARG A 145 -14.38 -25.95 10.73
CA ARG A 145 -13.07 -25.87 10.08
C ARG A 145 -12.69 -24.42 9.75
N PRO A 146 -11.39 -24.10 9.76
CA PRO A 146 -10.91 -22.82 9.26
C PRO A 146 -11.23 -22.70 7.76
N SER A 147 -11.71 -21.53 7.34
CA SER A 147 -11.82 -21.23 5.92
C SER A 147 -10.45 -20.82 5.39
N THR A 148 -10.14 -21.22 4.15
CA THR A 148 -8.79 -21.06 3.59
C THR A 148 -8.83 -20.39 2.22
N ILE A 149 -7.91 -19.45 2.01
CA ILE A 149 -7.58 -18.89 0.70
C ILE A 149 -6.12 -19.17 0.43
N SER A 150 -5.83 -19.81 -0.69
CA SER A 150 -4.47 -19.99 -1.19
C SER A 150 -4.20 -19.07 -2.36
N VAL A 151 -3.05 -18.41 -2.34
CA VAL A 151 -2.60 -17.50 -3.37
C VAL A 151 -1.28 -18.00 -3.93
N THR A 152 -1.24 -18.11 -5.24
CA THR A 152 -0.04 -18.49 -6.01
C THR A 152 0.31 -17.36 -6.95
N TYR A 153 1.54 -16.87 -6.88
CA TYR A 153 2.09 -15.91 -7.83
C TYR A 153 3.26 -16.54 -8.59
N GLU A 154 3.14 -16.55 -9.92
CA GLU A 154 4.09 -17.12 -10.87
C GLU A 154 4.50 -16.02 -11.86
N PRO A 155 5.59 -15.28 -11.58
CA PRO A 155 6.13 -14.28 -12.50
C PRO A 155 6.86 -14.94 -13.67
N THR A 156 6.92 -14.20 -14.77
CA THR A 156 7.67 -14.58 -15.97
C THR A 156 9.17 -14.38 -15.74
N VAL A 157 9.99 -15.28 -16.31
CA VAL A 157 11.45 -15.13 -16.32
C VAL A 157 11.84 -13.89 -17.15
N GLY A 158 12.77 -13.09 -16.64
CA GLY A 158 13.27 -11.91 -17.33
C GLY A 158 13.37 -10.68 -16.43
N GLU A 159 13.51 -9.51 -17.06
CA GLU A 159 13.48 -8.22 -16.36
C GLU A 159 12.03 -7.78 -16.12
N SER A 160 11.71 -7.49 -14.88
CA SER A 160 10.40 -6.97 -14.49
C SER A 160 10.27 -5.47 -14.77
N GLN A 161 9.07 -5.02 -15.18
CA GLN A 161 8.76 -3.60 -15.32
C GLN A 161 8.79 -2.87 -13.96
N PHE A 162 9.06 -1.56 -14.00
CA PHE A 162 8.98 -0.73 -12.80
C PHE A 162 7.57 -0.80 -12.18
N ASN A 163 7.50 -1.00 -10.86
CA ASN A 163 6.24 -1.04 -10.09
C ASN A 163 5.37 -2.29 -10.33
N ALA A 164 5.93 -3.36 -10.90
CA ALA A 164 5.24 -4.65 -11.03
C ALA A 164 4.93 -5.28 -9.66
N GLY A 165 3.88 -6.08 -9.59
CA GLY A 165 3.46 -6.82 -8.41
C GLY A 165 2.00 -6.60 -8.04
N PHE A 166 1.64 -6.88 -6.80
CA PHE A 166 0.26 -6.86 -6.32
C PHE A 166 0.14 -6.26 -4.91
N ASP A 167 -1.06 -5.86 -4.53
CA ASP A 167 -1.43 -5.45 -3.17
C ASP A 167 -2.78 -6.08 -2.85
N LEU A 168 -2.79 -7.02 -1.90
CA LEU A 168 -3.96 -7.79 -1.50
C LEU A 168 -4.33 -7.46 -0.07
N VAL A 169 -5.63 -7.40 0.20
CA VAL A 169 -6.17 -7.31 1.55
C VAL A 169 -7.01 -8.54 1.81
N VAL A 170 -6.71 -9.26 2.89
CA VAL A 170 -7.51 -10.40 3.34
C VAL A 170 -8.08 -10.10 4.71
N SER A 171 -9.40 -10.13 4.82
CA SER A 171 -10.14 -9.80 6.05
C SER A 171 -11.02 -10.97 6.48
N VAL A 172 -11.13 -11.16 7.79
CA VAL A 172 -12.02 -12.13 8.41
C VAL A 172 -13.41 -11.53 8.55
N TYR A 173 -14.44 -12.29 8.18
CA TYR A 173 -15.83 -11.90 8.36
C TYR A 173 -16.65 -12.98 9.08
N LYS A 174 -17.76 -12.57 9.68
CA LYS A 174 -18.84 -13.45 10.15
C LYS A 174 -20.09 -13.23 9.30
N GLU A 175 -20.88 -14.28 9.10
CA GLU A 175 -22.22 -14.13 8.51
C GLU A 175 -23.13 -13.34 9.44
N LYS A 176 -23.96 -12.47 8.85
CA LYS A 176 -24.93 -11.67 9.60
C LYS A 176 -26.12 -12.55 10.03
N ASP A 177 -26.21 -12.82 11.32
CA ASP A 177 -27.38 -13.48 11.94
C ASP A 177 -28.26 -12.43 12.62
N GLY A 178 -29.11 -11.77 11.83
CA GLY A 178 -29.98 -10.67 12.25
C GLY A 178 -29.25 -9.32 12.43
N SER A 179 -28.16 -9.28 13.19
CA SER A 179 -27.36 -8.07 13.49
C SER A 179 -25.86 -8.35 13.59
N CYS A 180 -25.03 -7.35 13.31
CA CYS A 180 -23.58 -7.42 13.49
C CYS A 180 -23.12 -7.15 14.94
N GLY A 181 -23.99 -6.69 15.82
CA GLY A 181 -23.62 -6.38 17.21
C GLY A 181 -22.61 -5.24 17.26
N GLU A 182 -21.42 -5.50 17.82
CA GLU A 182 -20.30 -4.53 17.88
C GLU A 182 -19.43 -4.50 16.61
N ASP A 183 -19.62 -5.47 15.71
CA ASP A 183 -18.94 -5.51 14.41
C ASP A 183 -19.65 -4.60 13.40
N PHE A 184 -18.90 -4.18 12.37
CA PHE A 184 -19.41 -3.34 11.30
C PHE A 184 -20.23 -4.17 10.30
N ASP A 185 -21.35 -3.62 9.83
CA ASP A 185 -22.23 -4.23 8.83
C ASP A 185 -21.85 -3.79 7.43
N CYS A 186 -21.32 -4.72 6.65
CA CYS A 186 -20.92 -4.47 5.26
C CYS A 186 -22.11 -4.31 4.29
N LEU A 187 -23.35 -4.44 4.78
CA LEU A 187 -24.59 -4.34 3.98
C LEU A 187 -24.71 -5.40 2.87
N ASN A 188 -23.90 -6.46 2.95
CA ASN A 188 -23.90 -7.61 2.05
C ASN A 188 -24.00 -8.94 2.82
N SER A 189 -24.69 -8.93 3.97
CA SER A 189 -24.85 -10.07 4.90
C SER A 189 -23.54 -10.56 5.54
N ARG A 190 -22.52 -9.71 5.56
CA ARG A 190 -21.25 -9.97 6.23
C ARG A 190 -21.00 -8.90 7.28
N CYS A 191 -20.36 -9.30 8.37
CA CYS A 191 -19.88 -8.38 9.38
C CYS A 191 -18.37 -8.54 9.55
N ILE A 192 -17.68 -7.40 9.66
CA ILE A 192 -16.22 -7.33 9.87
C ILE A 192 -15.90 -6.58 11.15
N SER A 193 -14.67 -6.74 11.66
CA SER A 193 -14.20 -6.01 12.84
C SER A 193 -14.31 -4.49 12.60
N SER A 194 -14.86 -3.76 13.55
CA SER A 194 -15.05 -2.30 13.46
C SER A 194 -13.75 -1.49 13.33
N VAL A 195 -12.60 -2.09 13.66
CA VAL A 195 -11.28 -1.45 13.45
C VAL A 195 -10.87 -1.33 11.98
N LEU A 196 -11.57 -2.03 11.08
CA LEU A 196 -11.32 -2.03 9.63
C LEU A 196 -12.15 -0.96 8.89
N VAL A 197 -12.91 -0.15 9.63
CA VAL A 197 -13.74 0.91 9.04
C VAL A 197 -12.89 2.16 8.86
N CYS A 198 -12.92 2.76 7.67
CA CYS A 198 -12.14 3.94 7.32
C CYS A 198 -10.62 3.74 7.47
N ASP A 199 -10.12 2.54 7.18
CA ASP A 199 -8.70 2.23 7.22
C ASP A 199 -8.01 2.37 5.84
N GLY A 200 -8.78 2.76 4.83
CA GLY A 200 -8.32 2.94 3.46
C GLY A 200 -8.24 1.63 2.67
N MET A 201 -8.77 0.53 3.20
CA MET A 201 -8.77 -0.79 2.59
C MET A 201 -10.20 -1.32 2.43
N ASN A 202 -10.46 -2.02 1.32
CA ASN A 202 -11.75 -2.67 1.08
C ASN A 202 -11.79 -4.01 1.83
N SER A 203 -12.11 -3.99 3.11
CA SER A 203 -12.29 -5.18 3.94
C SER A 203 -13.69 -5.79 3.81
N CYS A 204 -14.70 -5.02 3.39
CA CYS A 204 -16.06 -5.53 3.16
C CYS A 204 -16.27 -6.23 1.80
N GLY A 205 -15.35 -6.05 0.85
CA GLY A 205 -15.49 -6.52 -0.54
C GLY A 205 -16.29 -5.58 -1.44
N ASN A 206 -17.09 -4.68 -0.86
CA ASN A 206 -17.97 -3.73 -1.55
C ASN A 206 -17.73 -2.25 -1.16
N ASN A 207 -16.58 -1.94 -0.54
CA ASN A 207 -16.18 -0.60 -0.09
C ASN A 207 -17.12 0.09 0.92
N GLN A 208 -18.08 -0.61 1.54
CA GLN A 208 -19.01 0.04 2.48
C GLN A 208 -18.34 0.48 3.78
N ASP A 209 -17.31 -0.23 4.20
CA ASP A 209 -16.39 0.13 5.30
C ASP A 209 -15.63 1.44 5.05
N GLU A 210 -15.45 1.83 3.80
CA GLU A 210 -14.81 3.09 3.39
C GLU A 210 -15.83 4.18 3.01
N ALA A 211 -17.12 3.85 3.05
CA ALA A 211 -18.19 4.79 2.71
C ALA A 211 -18.49 5.73 3.89
N GLY A 212 -18.55 7.03 3.63
CA GLY A 212 -18.93 8.02 4.65
C GLY A 212 -17.80 8.40 5.62
N CYS A 213 -16.56 8.02 5.33
CA CYS A 213 -15.40 8.46 6.08
C CYS A 213 -15.20 9.99 5.92
N SER A 214 -15.45 10.75 6.99
CA SER A 214 -15.22 12.20 7.01
C SER A 214 -13.71 12.51 7.07
N GLY A 215 -13.06 12.43 5.92
CA GLY A 215 -11.61 12.60 5.74
C GLY A 215 -11.10 14.03 5.92
N ILE A 216 -11.54 14.77 6.93
CA ILE A 216 -10.79 15.96 7.38
C ILE A 216 -9.76 15.50 8.38
N SER A 217 -8.62 15.10 7.83
CA SER A 217 -7.47 14.82 8.65
C SER A 217 -6.98 16.13 9.28
N TRP A 218 -7.02 16.19 10.61
CA TRP A 218 -6.74 17.40 11.39
C TRP A 218 -5.37 18.04 11.10
N TRP A 219 -4.43 17.26 10.54
CA TRP A 219 -3.13 17.75 10.10
C TRP A 219 -3.21 18.60 8.82
N ILE A 220 -4.11 18.29 7.88
CA ILE A 220 -4.35 19.16 6.70
C ILE A 220 -4.96 20.48 7.14
N ALA A 221 -5.89 20.45 8.10
CA ALA A 221 -6.43 21.67 8.71
C ALA A 221 -5.31 22.49 9.39
N ALA A 222 -4.40 21.84 10.12
CA ALA A 222 -3.25 22.50 10.75
C ALA A 222 -2.27 23.11 9.72
N ILE A 223 -2.01 22.44 8.60
CA ILE A 223 -1.18 22.97 7.51
C ILE A 223 -1.83 24.20 6.87
N LEU A 224 -3.13 24.14 6.58
CA LEU A 224 -3.85 25.28 5.98
C LEU A 224 -3.89 26.48 6.92
N VAL A 225 -4.06 26.26 8.23
CA VAL A 225 -3.97 27.32 9.25
C VAL A 225 -2.55 27.87 9.33
N GLY A 226 -1.52 27.02 9.32
CA GLY A 226 -0.12 27.45 9.34
C GLY A 226 0.25 28.31 8.13
N ILE A 227 -0.16 27.89 6.93
CA ILE A 227 0.06 28.67 5.69
C ILE A 227 -0.67 30.01 5.77
N ALA A 228 -1.92 30.04 6.22
CA ALA A 228 -2.69 31.28 6.37
C ALA A 228 -2.01 32.27 7.34
N VAL A 229 -1.51 31.78 8.48
CA VAL A 229 -0.76 32.60 9.46
C VAL A 229 0.52 33.17 8.84
N ILE A 230 1.29 32.36 8.10
CA ILE A 230 2.51 32.81 7.43
C ILE A 230 2.19 33.92 6.41
N VAL A 231 1.15 33.75 5.59
CA VAL A 231 0.72 34.76 4.61
C VAL A 231 0.36 36.08 5.30
N VAL A 232 -0.37 36.03 6.42
CA VAL A 232 -0.74 37.22 7.20
C VAL A 232 0.50 37.90 7.78
N VAL A 233 1.43 37.16 8.35
CA VAL A 233 2.68 37.71 8.92
C VAL A 233 3.53 38.36 7.82
N LEU A 234 3.68 37.72 6.67
CA LEU A 234 4.42 38.30 5.54
C LEU A 234 3.76 39.57 5.02
N ALA A 235 2.42 39.60 4.90
CA ALA A 235 1.68 40.79 4.50
C ALA A 235 1.89 41.95 5.49
N LEU A 236 1.88 41.67 6.80
CA LEU A 236 2.15 42.67 7.84
C LEU A 236 3.60 43.18 7.79
N LEU A 237 4.58 42.31 7.56
CA LEU A 237 5.99 42.71 7.43
C LEU A 237 6.20 43.61 6.21
N VAL A 238 5.59 43.28 5.08
CA VAL A 238 5.62 44.10 3.85
C VAL A 238 4.95 45.45 4.10
N TRP A 239 3.78 45.47 4.75
CA TRP A 239 3.07 46.69 5.11
C TRP A 239 3.92 47.61 5.99
N ILE A 240 4.51 47.07 7.07
CA ILE A 240 5.36 47.82 8.00
C ILE A 240 6.54 48.44 7.24
N ARG A 241 7.14 47.70 6.31
CA ARG A 241 8.26 48.19 5.49
C ARG A 241 7.85 49.28 4.51
N MET A 242 6.67 49.21 3.92
CA MET A 242 6.14 50.27 3.05
C MET A 242 5.70 51.52 3.83
N SER A 243 5.28 51.40 5.09
CA SER A 243 4.86 52.56 5.91
C SER A 243 6.02 53.41 6.45
N ARG A 244 7.26 52.88 6.40
CA ARG A 244 8.48 53.51 6.94
C ARG A 244 9.40 54.11 5.88
N GLY A 245 9.02 54.07 4.59
CA GLY A 245 9.72 54.71 3.48
C GLY A 245 8.83 55.77 2.85
#